data_AF-A0A3B9GP63-F1
#
_entry.id   AF-A0A3B9GP63-F1
#
_cell.length_a   1.000
_cell.length_b   1.000
_cell.length_c   1.000
_cell.angle_alpha   90.00
_cell.angle_beta   90.00
_cell.angle_gamma   90.00
#
_symmetry.space_group_name_H-M   'P 1'
#
loop_
_entity.id
_entity.type
_entity.pdbx_description
1 polymer ?
#
loop_
_entity_poly.entity_id
_entity_poly.type
_entity_poly.pdbx_seq_one_letter_code
_entity_poly.pdbx_strand_id
1 'polypeptide(L)'
;MKDLKPCPFCGAMPQCGVDFYESHAAEVKLAAVVECTGCGIAKRVIFNASHPISHIPFRDFDDAFDDVVNAWNMRVGDAERKTDGDTD
;
A
#
# COMPACT_ATOMS: atom_id res chain seq x y z
N MET A 1 -7.23 2.65 10.98
CA MET A 1 -7.02 2.65 9.53
C MET A 1 -7.44 3.97 8.93
N LYS A 2 -6.54 4.62 8.19
CA LYS A 2 -6.83 5.85 7.43
C LYS A 2 -7.69 5.57 6.19
N ASP A 3 -8.43 6.57 5.74
CA ASP A 3 -9.18 6.50 4.48
C ASP A 3 -8.23 6.39 3.27
N LEU A 4 -8.52 5.43 2.41
CA LEU A 4 -7.75 5.17 1.19
C LEU A 4 -8.18 6.13 0.08
N LYS A 5 -7.24 6.94 -0.42
CA LYS A 5 -7.53 7.92 -1.48
C LYS A 5 -7.68 7.26 -2.85
N PRO A 6 -8.53 7.81 -3.75
CA PRO A 6 -8.68 7.31 -5.12
C PRO A 6 -7.36 7.38 -5.89
N CYS A 7 -7.25 6.59 -6.96
CA CYS A 7 -6.06 6.58 -7.79
C CYS A 7 -5.80 7.94 -8.43
N PRO A 8 -4.57 8.49 -8.35
CA PRO A 8 -4.27 9.81 -8.90
C PRO A 8 -4.20 9.82 -10.43
N PHE A 9 -4.17 8.65 -11.08
CA PHE A 9 -4.05 8.53 -12.54
C PHE A 9 -5.40 8.37 -13.23
N CYS A 10 -6.28 7.54 -12.69
CA CYS A 10 -7.56 7.21 -13.32
C CYS A 10 -8.79 7.46 -12.45
N GLY A 11 -8.62 7.95 -11.21
CA GLY A 11 -9.70 8.25 -10.27
C GLY A 11 -10.42 7.03 -9.67
N ALA A 12 -10.16 5.81 -10.16
CA ALA A 12 -10.78 4.60 -9.66
C ALA A 12 -10.33 4.28 -8.22
N MET A 13 -11.23 3.68 -7.43
CA MET A 13 -10.92 3.30 -6.06
C MET A 13 -10.00 2.08 -6.02
N PRO A 14 -8.85 2.18 -5.34
CA PRO A 14 -7.97 1.04 -5.14
C PRO A 14 -8.49 0.12 -4.02
N GLN A 15 -7.92 -1.08 -3.96
CA GLN A 15 -8.20 -2.10 -2.96
C GLN A 15 -6.93 -2.48 -2.19
N CYS A 16 -7.08 -2.87 -0.93
CA CYS A 16 -6.00 -3.37 -0.09
C CYS A 16 -5.99 -4.91 -0.10
N GLY A 17 -4.81 -5.50 -0.10
CA GLY A 17 -4.62 -6.95 0.00
C GLY A 17 -3.27 -7.33 0.56
N VAL A 18 -3.06 -8.63 0.70
CA VAL A 18 -1.75 -9.21 1.07
C VAL A 18 -1.29 -10.09 -0.07
N ASP A 19 -0.01 -9.96 -0.42
CA ASP A 19 0.65 -10.80 -1.40
C ASP A 19 1.81 -11.57 -0.75
N PHE A 20 2.05 -12.79 -1.22
CA PHE A 20 3.15 -13.62 -0.75
C PHE A 20 4.44 -13.19 -1.45
N TYR A 21 5.43 -12.77 -0.67
CA TYR A 21 6.69 -12.31 -1.23
C TYR A 21 7.75 -13.41 -1.23
N GLU A 22 8.09 -13.97 -0.06
CA GLU A 22 9.16 -14.96 0.06
C GLU A 22 9.03 -15.78 1.35
N SER A 23 9.38 -17.06 1.33
CA SER A 23 9.50 -17.89 2.54
C SER A 23 10.88 -18.54 2.60
N HIS A 24 11.67 -18.15 3.59
CA HIS A 24 12.88 -18.88 3.98
C HIS A 24 12.61 -19.70 5.24
N ALA A 25 13.41 -20.75 5.47
CA ALA A 25 13.20 -21.72 6.56
C ALA A 25 13.11 -21.12 7.98
N ALA A 26 13.47 -19.84 8.16
CA ALA A 26 13.37 -19.11 9.43
C ALA A 26 12.52 -17.83 9.37
N GLU A 27 12.12 -17.34 8.19
CA GLU A 27 11.47 -16.03 8.03
C GLU A 27 10.47 -16.05 6.87
N VAL A 28 9.25 -15.54 7.12
CA VAL A 28 8.23 -15.33 6.08
C VAL A 28 8.16 -13.84 5.77
N LYS A 29 8.31 -13.46 4.50
CA LYS A 29 8.10 -12.10 4.03
C LYS A 29 6.77 -12.02 3.32
N LEU A 30 5.94 -11.08 3.79
CA LEU A 30 4.67 -10.74 3.20
C LEU A 30 4.73 -9.33 2.63
N ALA A 31 3.84 -9.04 1.69
CA ALA A 31 3.66 -7.70 1.18
C ALA A 31 2.23 -7.23 1.43
N ALA A 32 2.05 -6.11 2.12
CA ALA A 32 0.79 -5.39 2.08
C ALA A 32 0.75 -4.61 0.77
N VAL A 33 -0.37 -4.70 0.05
CA VAL A 33 -0.53 -4.14 -1.29
C VAL A 33 -1.75 -3.24 -1.36
N VAL A 34 -1.59 -2.08 -1.98
CA VAL A 34 -2.70 -1.26 -2.47
C VAL A 34 -2.64 -1.27 -3.99
N GLU A 35 -3.72 -1.67 -4.65
CA GLU A 35 -3.80 -1.78 -6.11
C GLU A 35 -5.02 -1.04 -6.65
N CYS A 36 -4.82 -0.21 -7.69
CA CYS A 36 -5.92 0.43 -8.40
C CYS A 36 -6.67 -0.58 -9.28
N THR A 37 -7.96 -0.75 -9.02
CA THR A 37 -8.86 -1.62 -9.80
C THR A 37 -9.12 -1.15 -11.24
N GLY A 38 -8.85 0.13 -11.54
CA GLY A 38 -9.05 0.69 -12.87
C GLY A 38 -7.83 0.55 -13.79
N CYS A 39 -6.64 0.96 -13.31
CA CYS A 39 -5.41 1.02 -14.12
C CYS A 39 -4.33 0.02 -13.72
N GLY A 40 -4.54 -0.78 -12.67
CA GLY A 40 -3.59 -1.81 -12.21
C GLY A 40 -2.33 -1.27 -11.53
N ILE A 41 -2.22 0.05 -11.32
CA ILE A 41 -1.10 0.63 -10.58
C ILE A 41 -1.15 0.16 -9.14
N ALA A 42 -0.06 -0.44 -8.68
CA ALA A 42 0.07 -0.97 -7.33
C ALA A 42 1.20 -0.31 -6.53
N LYS A 43 1.05 -0.31 -5.20
CA LYS A 43 2.08 0.01 -4.22
C LYS A 43 2.17 -1.14 -3.23
N ARG A 44 3.39 -1.53 -2.87
CA ARG A 44 3.66 -2.65 -1.96
C ARG A 44 4.58 -2.21 -0.83
N VAL A 45 4.33 -2.70 0.37
CA VAL A 45 5.22 -2.60 1.54
C VAL A 45 5.51 -4.01 2.02
N ILE A 46 6.79 -4.38 2.01
CA ILE A 46 7.24 -5.70 2.44
C ILE A 46 7.49 -5.66 3.94
N PHE A 47 6.95 -6.63 4.66
CA PHE A 47 7.17 -6.78 6.10
C PHE A 47 7.55 -8.22 6.42
N ASN A 48 8.35 -8.38 7.48
CA ASN A 48 8.72 -9.69 8.00
C ASN A 48 7.62 -10.15 8.95
N ALA A 49 7.02 -11.29 8.64
CA ALA A 49 6.17 -11.98 9.58
C ALA A 49 7.07 -12.74 10.55
N SER A 50 7.00 -12.38 11.83
CA SER A 50 7.75 -13.03 12.92
C SER A 50 7.27 -14.45 13.21
N HIS A 51 6.20 -14.90 12.54
CA HIS A 51 5.54 -16.17 12.75
C HIS A 51 5.23 -16.85 11.41
N PRO A 52 5.11 -18.19 11.38
CA PRO A 52 4.56 -18.89 10.22
C PRO A 52 3.15 -18.37 9.91
N ILE A 53 2.78 -18.42 8.63
CA ILE A 53 1.57 -17.83 8.04
C ILE A 53 0.30 -18.14 8.83
N SER A 54 0.18 -19.37 9.33
CA SER A 54 -0.97 -19.83 10.12
C SER A 54 -1.11 -19.20 11.50
N HIS A 55 -0.10 -18.44 11.97
CA HIS A 55 -0.02 -17.86 13.30
C HIS A 55 0.38 -16.38 13.29
N ILE A 56 0.34 -15.70 12.15
CA ILE A 56 0.68 -14.28 12.08
C ILE A 56 -0.39 -13.49 12.87
N PRO A 57 0.01 -12.69 13.87
CA PRO A 57 -0.92 -11.85 14.60
C PRO A 57 -1.63 -10.89 13.65
N PHE A 58 -2.94 -10.72 13.81
CA PHE A 58 -3.72 -9.72 13.06
C PHE A 58 -3.15 -8.30 13.15
N ARG A 59 -2.39 -8.00 14.20
CA ARG A 59 -1.77 -6.70 14.44
C ARG A 59 -0.62 -6.38 13.46
N ASP A 60 0.22 -7.37 13.13
CA ASP A 60 1.30 -7.19 12.14
C ASP A 60 0.72 -6.80 10.76
N PHE A 61 -0.48 -7.29 10.43
CA PHE A 61 -1.19 -6.87 9.24
C PHE A 61 -1.72 -5.43 9.33
N ASP A 62 -2.27 -5.02 10.48
CA ASP A 62 -2.84 -3.68 10.66
C ASP A 62 -1.77 -2.59 10.46
N ASP A 63 -0.59 -2.77 11.06
CA ASP A 63 0.54 -1.86 10.93
C ASP A 63 1.02 -1.81 9.46
N ALA A 64 1.17 -2.97 8.81
CA ALA A 64 1.56 -3.04 7.40
C ALA A 64 0.51 -2.40 6.46
N PHE A 65 -0.77 -2.52 6.78
CA PHE A 65 -1.86 -1.89 6.04
C PHE A 65 -1.85 -0.37 6.20
N ASP A 66 -1.65 0.18 7.40
CA ASP A 66 -1.54 1.63 7.58
C ASP A 66 -0.33 2.17 6.80
N ASP A 67 0.80 1.45 6.81
CA ASP A 67 2.01 1.83 6.09
C ASP A 67 1.81 1.86 4.56
N VAL A 68 1.20 0.82 3.97
CA VAL A 68 0.96 0.81 2.52
C VAL A 68 -0.10 1.85 2.11
N VAL A 69 -1.12 2.08 2.93
CA VAL A 69 -2.13 3.13 2.70
C VAL A 69 -1.48 4.51 2.80
N ASN A 70 -0.60 4.74 3.78
CA ASN A 70 0.17 5.97 3.89
C ASN A 70 1.05 6.21 2.67
N ALA A 71 1.80 5.18 2.26
CA ALA A 71 2.67 5.27 1.10
C ALA A 71 1.89 5.52 -0.20
N TRP A 72 0.69 4.96 -0.34
CA TRP A 72 -0.23 5.27 -1.44
C TRP A 72 -0.70 6.71 -1.37
N ASN A 73 -1.24 7.14 -0.22
CA ASN A 73 -1.83 8.46 -0.04
C ASN A 73 -0.80 9.59 -0.17
N MET A 74 0.47 9.37 0.21
CA MET A 74 1.56 10.31 -0.05
C MET A 74 1.77 10.53 -1.55
N ARG A 75 1.73 9.46 -2.35
CA ARG A 75 1.83 9.57 -3.83
C ARG A 75 0.67 10.38 -4.43
N VAL A 76 -0.52 10.31 -3.83
CA VAL A 76 -1.68 11.12 -4.23
C VAL A 76 -1.51 12.58 -3.78
N GLY A 77 -1.05 12.81 -2.55
CA GLY A 77 -0.87 14.15 -1.98
C GLY A 77 0.26 14.97 -2.62
N ASP A 78 1.32 14.32 -3.13
CA ASP A 78 2.36 15.01 -3.91
C ASP A 78 1.87 15.49 -5.29
N ALA A 79 0.78 14.93 -5.81
CA ALA A 79 0.15 15.42 -7.04
C ALA A 79 -0.58 16.78 -6.85
N GLU A 80 -0.87 17.18 -5.61
CA GLU A 80 -1.49 18.48 -5.30
C GLU A 80 -0.46 19.63 -5.21
N ARG A 81 0.84 19.40 -5.49
CA ARG A 81 1.86 20.45 -5.64
C ARG A 81 2.50 20.42 -7.03
N LYS A 82 1.89 21.13 -7.98
CA LYS A 82 2.51 22.03 -8.97
C LYS A 82 1.49 22.43 -10.04
N THR A 83 0.54 23.26 -9.65
CA THR A 83 -0.09 24.23 -10.55
C THR A 83 -0.22 25.53 -9.78
N ASP A 84 0.92 26.15 -9.48
CA ASP A 84 0.94 27.58 -9.17
C ASP A 84 1.54 28.28 -10.39
N GLY A 85 0.70 29.09 -11.04
CA GLY A 85 1.10 30.32 -11.71
C GLY A 85 1.95 30.20 -12.96
N ASP A 86 1.34 29.78 -14.06
CA ASP A 86 1.59 30.46 -15.34
C ASP A 86 0.82 31.79 -15.26
N THR A 87 1.53 32.90 -15.05
CA THR A 87 1.00 34.24 -15.35
C THR A 87 2.17 35.17 -15.68
N ASP A 88 2.28 35.46 -16.98
CA ASP A 88 2.88 36.63 -17.67
C ASP A 88 4.36 36.99 -17.41
#